data_AF-A0A6J4IMV6-F1
#
_entry.id   AF-A0A6J4IMV6-F1
#
_cell.length_a   1.000
_cell.length_b   1.000
_cell.length_c   1.000
_cell.angle_alpha   90.00
_cell.angle_beta   90.00
_cell.angle_gamma   90.00
#
_symmetry.space_group_name_H-M   'P 1'
#
loop_
_entity.id
_entity.type
_entity.pdbx_description
1 polymer ?
#
loop_
_entity_poly.entity_id
_entity_poly.type
_entity_poly.pdbx_seq_one_letter_code
_entity_poly.pdbx_strand_id
1 'polypeptide(L)'
;MKSPAPRAVAGLPRLDRCLVMGVVNVTPDSFSDGGRWPGPDDAVEHGLELVRDGADIVDVGGESTRPGAQRPAESEELRRVVPVVRELAAAGALVSVDTMRSRVAAAAVESGAAFVNDVSGGLADPDLLPVVAEAECPLVLMHWREHARHMQERAVYDDVVPDVVSELR
;
A
#
# COMPACT_ATOMS: atom_id res chain seq x y z
N MET A 1 22.44 27.66 3.22
CA MET A 1 21.13 27.49 2.57
C MET A 1 20.16 26.94 3.60
N LYS A 2 19.01 27.58 3.83
CA LYS A 2 17.96 26.95 4.65
C LYS A 2 17.39 25.79 3.84
N SER A 3 17.35 24.58 4.40
CA SER A 3 16.62 23.47 3.78
C SER A 3 15.18 23.93 3.50
N PRO A 4 14.62 23.64 2.32
CA PRO A 4 13.22 23.96 2.05
C PRO A 4 12.35 23.34 3.15
N ALA A 5 11.31 24.06 3.58
CA ALA A 5 10.33 23.50 4.49
C ALA A 5 9.80 22.18 3.90
N PRO A 6 9.65 21.12 4.70
CA PRO A 6 9.16 19.85 4.19
C PRO A 6 7.82 20.07 3.51
N ARG A 7 7.73 19.67 2.23
CA ARG A 7 6.46 19.64 1.51
C ARG A 7 5.54 18.69 2.26
N ALA A 8 4.41 19.19 2.73
CA ALA A 8 3.48 18.37 3.47
C ALA A 8 2.28 18.05 2.60
N VAL A 9 1.89 16.78 2.60
CA VAL A 9 0.72 16.27 1.88
C VAL A 9 -0.50 16.44 2.77
N ALA A 10 -1.57 17.06 2.26
CA ALA A 10 -2.83 17.16 3.00
C ALA A 10 -3.38 15.75 3.26
N GLY A 11 -4.00 15.51 4.42
CA GLY A 11 -4.54 14.19 4.78
C GLY A 11 -3.56 13.23 5.46
N LEU A 12 -2.24 13.53 5.47
CA LEU A 12 -1.24 12.75 6.22
C LEU A 12 -0.82 13.44 7.52
N PRO A 13 -0.51 12.68 8.59
CA PRO A 13 -0.02 13.22 9.84
C PRO A 13 1.30 13.96 9.63
N ARG A 14 1.48 15.06 10.36
CA ARG A 14 2.74 15.82 10.41
C ARG A 14 3.36 15.65 11.78
N LEU A 15 4.43 14.87 11.85
CA LEU A 15 5.22 14.70 13.06
C LEU A 15 6.58 15.39 12.90
N ASP A 16 7.21 15.69 14.03
CA ASP A 16 8.58 16.17 14.13
C ASP A 16 9.62 15.03 14.01
N ARG A 17 9.15 13.81 13.75
CA ARG A 17 9.94 12.60 13.53
C ARG A 17 9.50 11.86 12.27
N CYS A 18 10.31 10.87 11.86
CA CYS A 18 9.93 9.91 10.83
C CYS A 18 8.68 9.11 11.28
N LEU A 19 7.73 8.91 10.35
CA LEU A 19 6.59 8.04 10.55
C LEU A 19 7.01 6.58 10.36
N VAL A 20 6.42 5.68 11.14
CA VAL A 20 6.58 4.23 10.99
C VAL A 20 5.30 3.67 10.40
N MET A 21 5.43 2.99 9.26
CA MET A 21 4.35 2.27 8.59
C MET A 21 4.50 0.77 8.87
N GLY A 22 3.56 0.20 9.62
CA GLY A 22 3.48 -1.23 9.89
C GLY A 22 2.79 -1.97 8.74
N VAL A 23 3.36 -3.09 8.30
CA VAL A 23 2.87 -3.84 7.12
C VAL A 23 1.98 -4.99 7.56
N VAL A 24 0.75 -5.04 7.04
CA VAL A 24 -0.20 -6.14 7.22
C VAL A 24 -0.46 -6.80 5.87
N ASN A 25 0.20 -7.92 5.63
CA ASN A 25 -0.01 -8.72 4.43
C ASN A 25 -1.14 -9.72 4.66
N VAL A 26 -2.26 -9.53 3.95
CA VAL A 26 -3.39 -10.46 3.99
C VAL A 26 -3.25 -11.49 2.88
N THR A 27 -2.11 -12.19 2.85
CA THR A 27 -1.83 -13.22 1.83
C THR A 27 -1.53 -14.57 2.47
N PRO A 28 -1.92 -15.69 1.81
CA PRO A 28 -1.72 -17.03 2.37
C PRO A 28 -0.26 -17.38 2.69
N ASP A 29 0.70 -16.77 1.98
CA ASP A 29 2.12 -17.14 2.01
C ASP A 29 3.00 -16.15 2.80
N SER A 30 2.40 -15.14 3.45
CA SER A 30 3.17 -14.04 4.08
C SER A 30 3.66 -14.32 5.50
N PHE A 31 3.11 -15.32 6.20
CA PHE A 31 3.52 -15.68 7.56
C PHE A 31 4.25 -17.03 7.58
N SER A 32 5.58 -16.98 7.57
CA SER A 32 6.47 -18.15 7.69
C SER A 32 6.68 -18.63 9.13
N ASP A 33 5.99 -18.05 10.11
CA ASP A 33 6.08 -18.46 11.52
C ASP A 33 4.86 -19.30 11.92
N GLY A 34 4.89 -20.59 11.58
CA GLY A 34 4.20 -21.61 12.39
C GLY A 34 2.67 -21.63 12.37
N GLY A 35 2.06 -21.71 11.19
CA GLY A 35 0.80 -22.48 11.01
C GLY A 35 -0.47 -21.93 11.67
N ARG A 36 -1.07 -20.92 11.04
CA ARG A 36 -2.53 -20.64 11.02
C ARG A 36 -2.76 -19.73 9.81
N TRP A 37 -3.66 -20.12 8.91
CA TRP A 37 -4.08 -19.25 7.80
C TRP A 37 -4.82 -18.07 8.43
N PRO A 38 -4.31 -16.84 8.39
CA PRO A 38 -4.95 -15.77 9.10
C PRO A 38 -6.25 -15.42 8.39
N GLY A 39 -7.36 -15.54 9.11
CA GLY A 39 -8.60 -14.92 8.67
C GLY A 39 -8.47 -13.39 8.73
N PRO A 40 -9.47 -12.64 8.26
CA PRO A 40 -9.51 -11.18 8.44
C PRO A 40 -9.27 -10.77 9.91
N ASP A 41 -9.76 -11.54 10.88
CA ASP A 41 -9.63 -11.27 12.31
C ASP A 41 -8.16 -11.26 12.79
N ASP A 42 -7.36 -12.23 12.35
CA ASP A 42 -5.94 -12.32 12.72
C ASP A 42 -5.14 -11.13 12.14
N ALA A 43 -5.47 -10.71 10.91
CA ALA A 43 -4.85 -9.54 10.27
C ALA A 43 -5.22 -8.24 10.98
N VAL A 44 -6.46 -8.12 11.48
CA VAL A 44 -6.90 -6.98 12.30
C VAL A 44 -6.16 -6.98 13.64
N GLU A 45 -6.09 -8.12 14.34
CA GLU A 45 -5.35 -8.23 15.61
C GLU A 45 -3.90 -7.79 15.43
N HIS A 46 -3.23 -8.29 14.39
CA HIS A 46 -1.86 -7.91 14.07
C HIS A 46 -1.72 -6.41 13.73
N GLY A 47 -2.64 -5.83 12.96
CA GLY A 47 -2.64 -4.39 12.68
C GLY A 47 -2.77 -3.55 13.94
N LEU A 48 -3.62 -3.96 14.89
CA LEU A 48 -3.77 -3.29 16.18
C LEU A 48 -2.55 -3.49 17.09
N GLU A 49 -1.86 -4.63 17.02
CA GLU A 49 -0.56 -4.85 17.66
C GLU A 49 0.48 -3.85 17.17
N LEU A 50 0.62 -3.70 15.86
CA LEU A 50 1.56 -2.75 15.26
C LEU A 50 1.29 -1.31 15.75
N VAL A 51 0.03 -0.90 15.83
CA VAL A 51 -0.35 0.42 16.37
C VAL A 51 0.05 0.53 17.85
N ARG A 52 -0.18 -0.50 18.66
CA ARG A 52 0.24 -0.52 20.08
C ARG A 52 1.75 -0.45 20.25
N ASP A 53 2.51 -1.04 19.33
CA ASP A 53 3.97 -1.03 19.31
C ASP A 53 4.54 0.30 18.75
N GLY A 54 3.68 1.20 18.28
CA GLY A 54 4.04 2.56 17.88
C GLY A 54 4.07 2.81 16.38
N ALA A 55 3.51 1.93 15.55
CA ALA A 55 3.25 2.24 14.15
C ALA A 55 2.27 3.41 14.03
N ASP A 56 2.62 4.40 13.21
CA ASP A 56 1.77 5.57 12.94
C ASP A 56 0.74 5.28 11.85
N ILE A 57 1.06 4.35 10.95
CA ILE A 57 0.24 3.94 9.82
C ILE A 57 0.23 2.41 9.75
N VAL A 58 -0.89 1.82 9.37
CA VAL A 58 -0.98 0.40 9.00
C VAL A 58 -1.24 0.30 7.50
N ASP A 59 -0.35 -0.38 6.77
CA ASP A 59 -0.46 -0.59 5.32
C ASP A 59 -0.96 -2.01 5.04
N VAL A 60 -2.15 -2.10 4.45
CA VAL A 60 -2.86 -3.37 4.25
C VAL A 60 -2.77 -3.78 2.78
N GLY A 61 -2.11 -4.91 2.52
CA GLY A 61 -1.92 -5.45 1.16
C GLY A 61 -2.53 -6.85 1.00
N GLY A 62 -3.31 -7.05 -0.06
CA GLY A 62 -3.95 -8.35 -0.38
C GLY A 62 -3.26 -9.16 -1.49
N GLU A 63 -2.28 -8.56 -2.16
CA GLU A 63 -1.48 -9.12 -3.24
C GLU A 63 0.01 -9.15 -2.83
N SER A 64 0.68 -10.28 -3.03
CA SER A 64 2.12 -10.38 -2.79
C SER A 64 2.87 -9.81 -3.99
N THR A 65 3.75 -8.85 -3.74
CA THR A 65 4.66 -8.26 -4.74
C THR A 65 6.03 -8.97 -4.79
N ARG A 66 6.18 -10.10 -4.08
CA ARG A 66 7.43 -10.88 -4.06
C ARG A 66 7.74 -11.48 -5.44
N PRO A 67 9.02 -11.62 -5.84
CA PRO A 67 9.39 -12.26 -7.09
C PRO A 67 8.77 -13.65 -7.24
N GLY A 68 8.10 -13.91 -8.36
CA GLY A 68 7.44 -15.18 -8.66
C GLY A 68 6.06 -15.38 -8.02
N ALA A 69 5.55 -14.41 -7.26
CA ALA A 69 4.19 -14.47 -6.73
C ALA A 69 3.15 -14.48 -7.87
N GLN A 70 2.11 -15.31 -7.71
CA GLN A 70 0.95 -15.27 -8.59
C GLN A 70 -0.03 -14.21 -8.11
N ARG A 71 -0.42 -13.33 -9.03
CA ARG A 71 -1.42 -12.31 -8.78
C ARG A 71 -2.78 -12.97 -8.48
N PRO A 72 -3.42 -12.69 -7.34
CA PRO A 72 -4.75 -13.19 -7.07
C PRO A 72 -5.77 -12.55 -8.02
N ALA A 73 -6.95 -13.17 -8.12
CA ALA A 73 -8.09 -12.51 -8.74
C ALA A 73 -8.47 -11.24 -7.95
N GLU A 74 -8.94 -10.20 -8.62
CA GLU A 74 -9.37 -8.95 -7.97
C GLU A 74 -10.41 -9.19 -6.86
N SER A 75 -11.36 -10.10 -7.09
CA SER A 75 -12.37 -10.46 -6.10
C SER A 75 -11.78 -11.09 -4.84
N GLU A 76 -10.63 -11.76 -4.97
CA GLU A 76 -9.92 -12.35 -3.84
C GLU A 76 -9.17 -11.27 -3.04
N GLU A 77 -8.51 -10.34 -3.72
CA GLU A 77 -7.87 -9.18 -3.09
C GLU A 77 -8.90 -8.33 -2.32
N LEU A 78 -10.06 -8.05 -2.94
CA LEU A 78 -11.18 -7.36 -2.27
C LEU A 78 -11.63 -8.09 -1.00
N ARG A 79 -11.83 -9.40 -1.06
CA ARG A 79 -12.26 -10.22 0.10
C ARG A 79 -11.26 -10.18 1.25
N ARG A 80 -9.98 -10.04 0.94
CA ARG A 80 -8.89 -9.98 1.93
C ARG A 80 -8.76 -8.60 2.56
N VAL A 81 -8.70 -7.56 1.74
CA VAL A 81 -8.33 -6.21 2.17
C VAL A 81 -9.50 -5.48 2.83
N VAL A 82 -10.68 -5.49 2.21
CA VAL A 82 -11.79 -4.61 2.60
C VAL A 82 -12.25 -4.82 4.05
N PRO A 83 -12.44 -6.06 4.55
CA PRO A 83 -12.83 -6.26 5.95
C PRO A 83 -11.75 -5.78 6.93
N VAL A 84 -10.47 -6.01 6.63
CA VAL A 84 -9.34 -5.64 7.50
C VAL A 84 -9.22 -4.11 7.60
N VAL A 85 -9.29 -3.41 6.45
CA VAL A 85 -9.27 -1.95 6.40
C VAL A 85 -10.42 -1.37 7.24
N ARG A 86 -11.63 -1.90 7.07
CA ARG A 86 -12.81 -1.42 7.79
C ARG A 86 -12.65 -1.50 9.30
N GLU A 87 -12.24 -2.65 9.81
CA GLU A 87 -12.12 -2.88 11.26
C GLU A 87 -10.97 -2.06 11.87
N LEU A 88 -9.82 -1.97 11.18
CA LEU A 88 -8.70 -1.15 11.64
C LEU A 88 -9.05 0.34 11.67
N ALA A 89 -9.71 0.84 10.62
CA ALA A 89 -10.17 2.23 10.55
C ALA A 89 -11.24 2.51 11.64
N ALA A 90 -12.18 1.60 11.86
CA ALA A 90 -13.19 1.72 12.93
C ALA A 90 -12.57 1.72 14.33
N ALA A 91 -11.44 1.04 14.52
CA ALA A 91 -10.65 1.08 15.74
C ALA A 91 -9.78 2.35 15.89
N GLY A 92 -9.79 3.25 14.90
CA GLY A 92 -9.09 4.53 14.92
C GLY A 92 -7.66 4.47 14.39
N ALA A 93 -7.24 3.37 13.77
CA ALA A 93 -5.94 3.30 13.10
C ALA A 93 -5.93 4.17 11.83
N LEU A 94 -4.80 4.79 11.52
CA LEU A 94 -4.57 5.42 10.23
C LEU A 94 -4.16 4.34 9.23
N VAL A 95 -5.02 4.06 8.24
CA VAL A 95 -4.84 2.93 7.33
C VAL A 95 -4.46 3.40 5.92
N SER A 96 -3.47 2.74 5.34
CA SER A 96 -3.14 2.76 3.92
C SER A 96 -3.59 1.44 3.27
N VAL A 97 -3.95 1.48 2.00
CA VAL A 97 -4.15 0.28 1.17
C VAL A 97 -3.04 0.15 0.15
N ASP A 98 -2.29 -0.96 0.20
CA ASP A 98 -1.31 -1.36 -0.81
C ASP A 98 -2.03 -2.11 -1.93
N THR A 99 -2.28 -1.42 -3.04
CA THR A 99 -2.90 -2.02 -4.22
C THR A 99 -2.56 -1.28 -5.50
N MET A 100 -2.50 -2.05 -6.58
CA MET A 100 -2.35 -1.56 -7.95
C MET A 100 -3.69 -1.52 -8.70
N ARG A 101 -4.83 -1.79 -8.04
CA ARG A 101 -6.15 -1.90 -8.67
C ARG A 101 -7.08 -0.78 -8.24
N SER A 102 -7.62 -0.05 -9.21
CA SER A 102 -8.60 1.01 -9.04
C SER A 102 -9.80 0.57 -8.20
N ARG A 103 -10.35 -0.61 -8.47
CA ARG A 103 -11.52 -1.13 -7.74
C ARG A 103 -11.22 -1.49 -6.28
N VAL A 104 -10.02 -2.01 -6.00
CA VAL A 104 -9.60 -2.33 -4.62
C VAL A 104 -9.36 -1.03 -3.86
N ALA A 105 -8.67 -0.07 -4.48
CA ALA A 105 -8.45 1.26 -3.93
C ALA A 105 -9.78 1.96 -3.57
N ALA A 106 -10.73 2.02 -4.50
CA ALA A 106 -12.05 2.61 -4.27
C ALA A 106 -12.77 1.97 -3.07
N ALA A 107 -12.85 0.64 -3.03
CA ALA A 107 -13.54 -0.08 -1.97
C ALA A 107 -12.86 0.05 -0.60
N ALA A 108 -11.53 0.13 -0.57
CA ALA A 108 -10.75 0.32 0.64
C ALA A 108 -10.92 1.75 1.19
N VAL A 109 -10.87 2.78 0.32
CA VAL A 109 -11.12 4.16 0.73
C VAL A 109 -12.55 4.34 1.24
N GLU A 110 -13.55 3.78 0.55
CA GLU A 110 -14.95 3.76 1.03
C GLU A 110 -15.08 3.06 2.40
N SER A 111 -14.21 2.09 2.69
CA SER A 111 -14.17 1.37 3.96
C SER A 111 -13.33 2.05 5.04
N GLY A 112 -12.68 3.18 4.76
CA GLY A 112 -11.95 3.99 5.74
C GLY A 112 -10.43 4.03 5.58
N ALA A 113 -9.87 3.48 4.50
CA ALA A 113 -8.46 3.77 4.17
C ALA A 113 -8.29 5.27 3.93
N ALA A 114 -7.26 5.86 4.55
CA ALA A 114 -6.99 7.29 4.46
C ALA A 114 -6.24 7.67 3.18
N PHE A 115 -5.50 6.73 2.59
CA PHE A 115 -4.76 6.94 1.36
C PHE A 115 -4.42 5.62 0.66
N VAL A 116 -3.95 5.73 -0.58
CA VAL A 116 -3.53 4.59 -1.41
C VAL A 116 -2.01 4.55 -1.54
N ASN A 117 -1.43 3.36 -1.43
CA ASN A 117 -0.03 3.05 -1.72
C ASN A 117 0.02 2.20 -3.00
N ASP A 118 0.53 2.77 -4.09
CA ASP A 118 0.61 2.08 -5.37
C ASP A 118 2.06 1.87 -5.80
N VAL A 119 2.49 0.61 -5.66
CA VAL A 119 3.81 0.17 -6.07
C VAL A 119 4.06 0.30 -7.57
N SER A 120 3.02 0.45 -8.40
CA SER A 120 3.12 0.57 -9.86
C SER A 120 3.28 2.00 -10.37
N GLY A 121 3.13 3.01 -9.51
CA GLY A 121 3.21 4.40 -9.92
C GLY A 121 2.10 4.85 -10.88
N GLY A 122 0.93 4.20 -10.82
CA GLY A 122 -0.23 4.44 -11.67
C GLY A 122 -0.20 3.70 -13.01
N LEU A 123 0.77 2.80 -13.21
CA LEU A 123 1.02 2.17 -14.52
C LEU A 123 0.32 0.81 -14.70
N ALA A 124 -0.05 0.14 -13.60
CA ALA A 124 -0.67 -1.19 -13.67
C ALA A 124 -2.17 -1.15 -13.99
N ASP A 125 -2.85 -0.06 -13.63
CA ASP A 125 -4.29 0.15 -13.86
C ASP A 125 -4.53 1.63 -14.23
N PRO A 126 -4.95 1.93 -15.48
CA PRO A 126 -5.14 3.31 -15.93
C PRO A 126 -6.25 4.05 -15.19
N ASP A 127 -7.16 3.34 -14.52
CA ASP A 127 -8.29 3.93 -13.79
C ASP A 127 -7.92 4.29 -12.33
N LEU A 128 -6.75 3.88 -11.83
CA LEU A 128 -6.35 4.12 -10.44
C LEU A 128 -6.18 5.61 -10.12
N LEU A 129 -5.46 6.36 -10.96
CA LEU A 129 -5.22 7.79 -10.72
C LEU A 129 -6.54 8.61 -10.75
N PRO A 130 -7.45 8.39 -11.72
CA PRO A 130 -8.80 8.97 -11.67
C PRO A 130 -9.56 8.66 -10.39
N VAL A 131 -9.57 7.40 -9.94
CA VAL A 131 -10.26 6.98 -8.70
C VAL A 131 -9.71 7.70 -7.47
N VAL A 132 -8.38 7.77 -7.35
CA VAL A 132 -7.74 8.43 -6.20
C VAL A 132 -7.99 9.94 -6.22
N ALA A 133 -8.00 10.55 -7.41
CA ALA A 133 -8.33 11.96 -7.57
C ALA A 133 -9.79 12.25 -7.19
N GLU A 134 -10.75 11.41 -7.59
CA GLU A 134 -12.16 11.55 -7.21
C GLU A 134 -12.37 11.36 -5.70
N ALA A 135 -11.61 10.45 -5.08
CA ALA A 135 -11.65 10.22 -3.64
C ALA A 135 -10.97 11.33 -2.81
N GLU A 136 -10.27 12.28 -3.45
CA GLU A 136 -9.51 13.37 -2.83
C GLU A 136 -8.55 12.90 -1.71
N CYS A 137 -8.00 11.68 -1.85
CA CYS A 137 -7.10 11.09 -0.87
C CYS A 137 -5.63 11.13 -1.35
N PRO A 138 -4.64 11.08 -0.44
CA PRO A 138 -3.24 10.99 -0.81
C PRO A 138 -2.92 9.71 -1.62
N LEU A 139 -1.85 9.79 -2.41
CA LEU A 139 -1.29 8.67 -3.16
C LEU A 139 0.21 8.59 -2.92
N VAL A 140 0.71 7.40 -2.58
CA VAL A 140 2.14 7.09 -2.66
C VAL A 140 2.40 6.44 -4.02
N LEU A 141 3.24 7.09 -4.83
CA LEU A 141 3.71 6.57 -6.11
C LEU A 141 5.12 5.99 -5.94
N MET A 142 5.31 4.73 -6.29
CA MET A 142 6.64 4.12 -6.36
C MET A 142 7.11 3.95 -7.81
N HIS A 143 8.43 3.90 -7.99
CA HIS A 143 9.02 3.64 -9.30
C HIS A 143 8.87 2.16 -9.66
N TRP A 144 8.33 1.91 -10.84
CA TRP A 144 7.98 0.59 -11.31
C TRP A 144 8.10 0.48 -12.82
N ARG A 145 8.58 -0.67 -13.29
CA ARG A 145 8.73 -0.92 -14.73
C ARG A 145 8.00 -2.16 -15.22
N GLU A 146 7.63 -3.08 -14.32
CA GLU A 146 6.90 -4.32 -14.66
C GLU A 146 6.52 -5.13 -13.41
N HIS A 147 5.53 -6.01 -13.55
CA HIS A 147 5.09 -6.92 -12.50
C HIS A 147 6.22 -7.83 -11.99
N ALA A 148 6.08 -8.31 -10.75
CA ALA A 148 7.09 -9.11 -10.04
C ALA A 148 7.63 -10.32 -10.82
N ARG A 149 6.85 -10.87 -11.76
CA ARG A 149 7.28 -11.97 -12.65
C ARG A 149 8.41 -11.57 -13.61
N HIS A 150 8.43 -10.33 -14.07
CA HIS A 150 9.35 -9.84 -15.10
C HIS A 150 10.15 -8.60 -14.66
N MET A 151 9.93 -8.11 -13.43
CA MET A 151 10.58 -6.89 -12.92
C MET A 151 12.11 -6.92 -13.03
N GLN A 152 12.73 -8.08 -12.81
CA GLN A 152 14.19 -8.23 -12.87
C GLN A 152 14.73 -8.11 -14.31
N GLU A 153 13.95 -8.57 -15.29
CA GLU A 153 14.29 -8.45 -16.72
C GLU A 153 14.23 -6.99 -17.18
N ARG A 154 13.49 -6.14 -16.45
CA ARG A 154 13.24 -4.72 -16.75
C ARG A 154 14.08 -3.76 -15.90
N ALA A 155 14.88 -4.28 -14.98
CA ALA A 155 15.81 -3.51 -14.15
C ALA A 155 17.08 -3.09 -14.93
N VAL A 156 16.90 -2.56 -16.14
CA VAL A 156 17.96 -2.11 -17.05
C VAL A 156 17.95 -0.59 -17.12
N TYR A 157 18.95 0.05 -16.52
CA TYR A 157 19.06 1.51 -16.44
C TYR A 157 20.33 1.98 -17.14
N ASP A 158 20.27 3.16 -17.76
CA ASP A 158 21.48 3.85 -18.21
C ASP A 158 22.17 4.48 -16.98
N ASP A 159 21.40 5.19 -16.16
CA ASP A 159 21.77 5.63 -14.82
C ASP A 159 20.52 5.63 -13.92
N VAL A 160 20.55 4.79 -12.89
CA VAL A 160 19.39 4.50 -12.03
C VAL A 160 18.79 5.75 -11.41
N VAL A 161 19.60 6.74 -10.99
CA VAL A 161 19.07 7.92 -10.29
C VAL A 161 18.29 8.85 -11.23
N PRO A 162 18.86 9.37 -12.33
CA PRO A 162 18.13 10.23 -13.26
C PRO A 162 16.99 9.51 -13.95
N ASP A 163 17.12 8.22 -14.27
CA ASP A 163 16.05 7.43 -14.89
C ASP A 163 14.83 7.35 -13.96
N VAL A 164 15.03 6.93 -12.71
CA VAL A 164 13.96 6.83 -11.70
C VAL A 164 13.31 8.19 -11.45
N VAL A 165 14.10 9.26 -11.34
CA VAL A 165 13.57 10.62 -11.14
C VAL A 165 12.77 11.09 -12.35
N SER A 166 13.16 10.72 -13.57
CA SER A 166 12.43 11.09 -14.78
C SER A 166 11.11 10.32 -14.91
N GLU A 167 11.10 9.03 -14.55
CA GLU A 167 9.93 8.16 -14.67
C GLU A 167 8.85 8.44 -13.61
N LEU A 168 9.21 9.09 -12.50
CA LEU A 168 8.28 9.48 -11.43
C LEU A 168 7.70 10.90 -11.55
N ARG A 169 8.06 11.66 -12.59
CA ARG A 169 7.63 13.06 -12.78
C ARG A 169 6.39 13.17 -13.66
#